data_AF-A0A7L3WEJ1-F1
#
_entry.id   AF-A0A7L3WEJ1-F1
#
_cell.length_a   1.000
_cell.length_b   1.000
_cell.length_c   1.000
_cell.angle_alpha   90.00
_cell.angle_beta   90.00
_cell.angle_gamma   90.00
#
_symmetry.space_group_name_H-M   'P 1'
#
loop_
_entity.id
_entity.type
_entity.pdbx_description
1 polymer ?
#
loop_
_entity_poly.entity_id
_entity_poly.type
_entity_poly.pdbx_seq_one_letter_code
_entity_poly.pdbx_strand_id
1 'polypeptide(L)'
;SVPGIENLPCELQRNFQLMRELDQRTEDKKVEIDGLAAQYIESVKNMLPEERVEHLKKIQSAYSKCKEYSDDKVQLAMQTYEMVDKHIRRLDADLARFEADLKDKLEGSDFENPASQSLK
;
A
#
# COMPACT_ATOMS: atom_id res chain seq x y z
N SER A 1 20.74 -16.79 -0.18
CA SER A 1 19.74 -15.74 -0.52
C SER A 1 18.84 -15.51 0.68
N VAL A 2 18.63 -14.26 1.06
CA VAL A 2 17.77 -13.90 2.21
C VAL A 2 16.31 -14.03 1.74
N PRO A 3 15.50 -15.00 2.22
CA PRO A 3 14.24 -15.42 1.58
C PRO A 3 13.05 -14.43 1.73
N GLY A 4 13.29 -13.13 1.86
CA GLY A 4 12.23 -12.18 2.21
C GLY A 4 12.33 -10.80 1.59
N ILE A 5 13.28 -10.52 0.69
CA ILE A 5 13.39 -9.20 0.03
C ILE A 5 13.12 -9.30 -1.47
N GLU A 6 13.32 -10.49 -2.06
CA GLU A 6 13.23 -10.70 -3.51
C GLU A 6 11.82 -10.50 -4.09
N ASN A 7 10.78 -10.70 -3.27
CA ASN A 7 9.38 -10.56 -3.72
C ASN A 7 8.81 -9.14 -3.53
N LEU A 8 9.45 -8.29 -2.73
CA LEU A 8 8.95 -6.94 -2.41
C LEU A 8 8.74 -6.07 -3.66
N PRO A 9 9.68 -6.00 -4.63
CA PRO A 9 9.47 -5.20 -5.83
C PRO A 9 8.28 -5.66 -6.67
N CYS A 10 8.09 -6.99 -6.78
CA CYS A 10 6.99 -7.59 -7.53
C CYS A 10 5.63 -7.30 -6.85
N GLU A 11 5.56 -7.47 -5.53
CA GLU A 11 4.35 -7.19 -4.74
C GLU A 11 4.00 -5.70 -4.75
N LEU A 12 4.99 -4.80 -4.64
CA LEU A 12 4.77 -3.36 -4.78
C LEU A 12 4.25 -2.98 -6.16
N GLN A 13 4.85 -3.52 -7.22
CA GLN A 13 4.40 -3.26 -8.59
C GLN A 13 2.94 -3.69 -8.78
N ARG A 14 2.58 -4.88 -8.27
CA ARG A 14 1.20 -5.38 -8.27
C ARG A 14 0.26 -4.46 -7.50
N ASN A 15 0.63 -4.04 -6.29
CA ASN A 15 -0.21 -3.18 -5.47
C ASN A 15 -0.41 -1.80 -6.11
N PHE A 16 0.63 -1.20 -6.67
CA PHE A 16 0.49 0.07 -7.40
C PHE A 16 -0.37 -0.05 -8.65
N GLN A 17 -0.29 -1.18 -9.37
CA GLN A 17 -1.16 -1.43 -10.50
C GLN A 17 -2.63 -1.52 -10.06
N LEU A 18 -2.92 -2.31 -9.02
CA LEU A 18 -4.27 -2.43 -8.47
C LEU A 18 -4.80 -1.09 -7.95
N MET A 19 -3.95 -0.29 -7.31
CA MET A 19 -4.31 1.04 -6.82
C MET A 19 -4.68 1.99 -7.97
N ARG A 20 -3.92 1.98 -9.07
CA ARG A 20 -4.27 2.75 -10.28
C ARG A 20 -5.60 2.31 -10.89
N GLU A 21 -5.89 1.01 -10.89
CA GLU A 21 -7.15 0.49 -11.39
C GLU A 21 -8.34 0.92 -10.51
N LEU A 22 -8.19 0.88 -9.19
CA LEU A 22 -9.18 1.40 -8.25
C LEU A 22 -9.38 2.91 -8.40
N ASP A 23 -8.31 3.65 -8.64
CA ASP A 23 -8.36 5.09 -8.89
C ASP A 23 -9.17 5.41 -10.13
N GLN A 24 -8.88 4.73 -11.24
CA GLN A 24 -9.61 4.91 -12.48
C GLN A 24 -11.10 4.58 -12.28
N ARG A 25 -11.43 3.44 -11.66
CA ARG A 25 -12.82 3.04 -11.41
C ARG A 25 -13.56 4.02 -10.50
N THR A 26 -12.87 4.56 -9.50
CA THR A 26 -13.44 5.56 -8.59
C THR A 26 -13.75 6.85 -9.35
N GLU A 27 -12.83 7.30 -10.20
CA GLU A 27 -13.00 8.51 -11.00
C GLU A 27 -14.10 8.36 -12.06
N ASP A 28 -14.15 7.22 -12.75
CA ASP A 28 -15.23 6.90 -13.70
C ASP A 28 -16.59 6.97 -13.02
N LYS A 29 -16.70 6.45 -11.79
CA LYS A 29 -17.93 6.52 -11.00
C LYS A 29 -18.29 7.95 -10.58
N LYS A 30 -17.32 8.79 -10.24
CA LYS A 30 -17.60 10.20 -9.94
C LYS A 30 -18.14 10.93 -11.16
N VAL A 31 -17.52 10.72 -12.33
CA VAL A 31 -18.01 11.31 -13.60
C VAL A 31 -19.43 10.82 -13.91
N GLU A 32 -19.73 9.54 -13.70
CA GLU A 32 -21.09 9.01 -13.84
C GLU A 32 -22.09 9.68 -12.87
N ILE A 33 -21.71 9.84 -11.60
CA ILE A 33 -22.54 10.50 -10.57
C ILE A 33 -22.81 11.96 -10.95
N ASP A 34 -21.79 12.70 -11.35
CA ASP A 34 -21.91 14.10 -11.76
C ASP A 34 -22.81 14.24 -12.99
N GLY A 35 -22.67 13.33 -13.97
CA GLY A 35 -23.54 13.27 -15.14
C GLY A 35 -25.01 12.98 -14.77
N LEU A 36 -25.25 11.98 -13.92
CA LEU A 36 -26.60 11.66 -13.45
C LEU A 36 -27.21 12.81 -12.65
N ALA A 37 -26.42 13.47 -11.80
CA ALA A 37 -26.87 14.60 -11.00
C ALA A 37 -27.22 15.81 -11.88
N ALA A 38 -26.39 16.13 -12.89
CA ALA A 38 -26.64 17.20 -13.84
C ALA A 38 -27.95 16.94 -14.63
N GLN A 39 -28.12 15.71 -15.15
CA GLN A 39 -29.34 15.31 -15.85
C GLN A 39 -30.58 15.43 -14.97
N TYR A 40 -30.47 15.04 -13.69
CA TYR A 40 -31.57 15.16 -12.74
C TYR A 40 -31.97 16.62 -12.56
N ILE A 41 -31.01 17.52 -12.30
CA ILE A 41 -31.27 18.94 -12.09
C ILE A 41 -31.93 19.58 -13.32
N GLU A 42 -31.50 19.20 -14.52
CA GLU A 42 -32.05 19.72 -15.78
C GLU A 42 -33.50 19.26 -16.03
N SER A 43 -33.80 18.00 -15.73
CA SER A 43 -35.06 17.36 -16.15
C SER A 43 -36.09 17.14 -15.04
N VAL A 44 -35.73 17.31 -13.76
CA VAL A 44 -36.58 16.98 -12.59
C VAL A 44 -37.96 17.63 -12.64
N LYS A 45 -38.08 18.86 -13.17
CA LYS A 45 -39.36 19.59 -13.28
C LYS A 45 -40.36 18.90 -14.21
N ASN A 46 -39.86 18.14 -15.18
CA ASN A 46 -40.65 17.44 -16.19
C ASN A 46 -40.80 15.93 -15.89
N MET A 47 -40.14 15.43 -14.84
CA MET A 47 -40.21 14.03 -14.42
C MET A 47 -41.41 13.77 -13.50
N LEU A 48 -42.04 12.60 -13.70
CA LEU A 48 -43.01 12.02 -12.78
C LEU A 48 -42.32 11.62 -11.46
N PRO A 49 -43.07 11.56 -10.34
CA PRO A 49 -42.50 11.16 -9.04
C PRO A 49 -41.74 9.82 -9.09
N GLU A 50 -42.25 8.84 -9.83
CA GLU A 50 -41.64 7.52 -9.96
C GLU A 50 -40.29 7.58 -10.69
N GLU A 51 -40.20 8.38 -11.76
CA GLU A 51 -38.96 8.59 -12.52
C GLU A 51 -37.90 9.28 -11.66
N ARG A 52 -38.31 10.25 -10.82
CA ARG A 52 -37.40 10.90 -9.87
C ARG A 52 -36.82 9.91 -8.87
N VAL A 53 -37.66 9.03 -8.32
CA VAL A 53 -37.22 8.00 -7.39
C VAL A 53 -36.25 7.03 -8.07
N GLU A 54 -36.54 6.61 -9.30
CA GLU A 54 -35.65 5.72 -10.06
C GLU A 54 -34.30 6.40 -10.34
N HIS A 55 -34.30 7.67 -10.72
CA HIS A 55 -33.08 8.42 -11.00
C HIS A 55 -32.22 8.61 -9.75
N LEU A 56 -32.84 8.95 -8.62
CA LEU A 56 -32.14 9.04 -7.32
C LEU A 56 -31.57 7.69 -6.88
N LYS A 57 -32.26 6.58 -7.15
CA LYS A 57 -31.73 5.22 -6.89
C LYS A 57 -30.48 4.93 -7.74
N LYS A 58 -30.45 5.36 -9.00
CA LYS A 58 -29.26 5.21 -9.87
C LYS A 58 -28.07 5.99 -9.30
N ILE A 59 -28.27 7.24 -8.91
CA ILE A 59 -27.24 8.07 -8.26
C ILE A 59 -26.74 7.41 -6.97
N GLN A 60 -27.65 6.96 -6.09
CA GLN A 60 -27.29 6.31 -4.84
C GLN A 60 -26.49 5.02 -5.06
N SER A 61 -26.86 4.22 -6.05
CA SER A 61 -26.15 3.00 -6.42
C SER A 61 -24.72 3.31 -6.91
N ALA A 62 -24.58 4.28 -7.82
CA ALA A 62 -23.27 4.72 -8.31
C ALA A 62 -22.39 5.27 -7.17
N TYR A 63 -22.96 6.07 -6.27
CA TYR A 63 -22.26 6.58 -5.09
C TYR A 63 -21.82 5.47 -4.14
N SER A 64 -22.69 4.48 -3.89
CA SER A 64 -22.35 3.33 -3.04
C SER A 64 -21.17 2.54 -3.61
N LYS A 65 -21.14 2.36 -4.94
CA LYS A 65 -20.03 1.70 -5.64
C LYS A 65 -18.74 2.54 -5.62
N CYS A 66 -18.85 3.85 -5.81
CA CYS A 66 -17.72 4.79 -5.70
C CYS A 66 -17.09 4.72 -4.30
N LYS A 67 -17.93 4.68 -3.26
CA LYS A 67 -17.47 4.53 -1.87
C LYS A 67 -16.76 3.20 -1.66
N GLU A 68 -17.32 2.09 -2.14
CA GLU A 68 -16.70 0.75 -2.04
C GLU A 68 -15.29 0.75 -2.66
N TYR A 69 -15.12 1.32 -3.86
CA TYR A 69 -13.79 1.44 -4.48
C TYR A 69 -12.83 2.34 -3.69
N SER A 70 -13.36 3.40 -3.07
CA SER A 70 -12.57 4.29 -2.23
C SER A 70 -12.10 3.60 -0.95
N ASP A 71 -12.96 2.80 -0.32
CA ASP A 71 -12.64 2.02 0.88
C ASP A 71 -11.59 0.93 0.55
N ASP A 72 -11.76 0.21 -0.58
CA ASP A 72 -10.79 -0.77 -1.08
C ASP A 72 -9.42 -0.15 -1.34
N LYS A 73 -9.38 1.08 -1.89
CA LYS A 73 -8.14 1.83 -2.13
C LYS A 73 -7.42 2.12 -0.81
N VAL A 74 -8.15 2.56 0.22
CA VAL A 74 -7.57 2.83 1.54
C VAL A 74 -6.98 1.55 2.14
N GLN A 75 -7.71 0.43 2.07
CA GLN A 75 -7.22 -0.85 2.57
C GLN A 75 -5.95 -1.32 1.83
N LEU A 76 -5.92 -1.19 0.50
CA LEU A 76 -4.75 -1.54 -0.29
C LEU A 76 -3.54 -0.66 0.06
N ALA A 77 -3.75 0.64 0.28
CA ALA A 77 -2.69 1.55 0.70
C ALA A 77 -2.14 1.17 2.08
N MET A 78 -3.02 0.83 3.04
CA MET A 78 -2.60 0.36 4.36
C MET A 78 -1.78 -0.92 4.29
N GLN A 79 -2.26 -1.93 3.56
CA GLN A 79 -1.53 -3.19 3.39
C GLN A 79 -0.17 -2.98 2.71
N THR A 80 -0.12 -2.10 1.71
CA THR A 80 1.14 -1.77 1.01
C THR A 80 2.12 -1.09 1.96
N TYR A 81 1.65 -0.17 2.81
CA TYR A 81 2.47 0.50 3.81
C TYR A 81 3.02 -0.49 4.84
N GLU A 82 2.16 -1.34 5.41
CA GLU A 82 2.56 -2.35 6.41
C GLU A 82 3.58 -3.34 5.84
N MET A 83 3.39 -3.76 4.59
CA MET A 83 4.35 -4.60 3.89
C MET A 83 5.72 -3.91 3.79
N VAL A 84 5.77 -2.67 3.31
CA VAL A 84 7.02 -1.90 3.20
C VAL A 84 7.69 -1.70 4.56
N ASP A 85 6.93 -1.31 5.59
CA ASP A 85 7.44 -1.13 6.96
C ASP A 85 8.07 -2.42 7.51
N LYS A 86 7.43 -3.58 7.28
CA LYS A 86 7.99 -4.89 7.65
C LYS A 86 9.33 -5.16 6.99
N HIS A 87 9.52 -4.78 5.72
CA HIS A 87 10.80 -4.94 5.04
C HIS A 87 11.86 -3.96 5.55
N ILE A 88 11.49 -2.71 5.85
CA ILE A 88 12.41 -1.72 6.46
C ILE A 88 12.95 -2.26 7.79
N ARG A 89 12.06 -2.67 8.71
CA ARG A 89 12.48 -3.20 10.03
C ARG A 89 13.39 -4.43 9.91
N ARG A 90 13.17 -5.26 8.90
CA ARG A 90 14.01 -6.43 8.65
C ARG A 90 15.41 -6.03 8.18
N LEU A 91 15.49 -5.07 7.25
CA LEU A 91 16.76 -4.53 6.79
C LEU A 91 17.54 -3.89 7.95
N ASP A 92 16.86 -3.14 8.82
CA ASP A 92 17.48 -2.53 10.00
C ASP A 92 18.05 -3.60 10.96
N ALA A 93 17.31 -4.70 11.17
CA ALA A 93 17.76 -5.81 12.01
C ALA A 93 18.94 -6.57 11.39
N ASP A 94 18.90 -6.81 10.07
CA ASP A 94 19.98 -7.48 9.33
C ASP A 94 21.26 -6.60 9.34
N LEU A 95 21.11 -5.27 9.23
CA LEU A 95 22.21 -4.31 9.33
C LEU A 95 22.83 -4.31 10.74
N ALA A 96 22.02 -4.21 11.80
CA ALA A 96 22.50 -4.21 13.17
C ALA A 96 23.26 -5.51 13.52
N ARG A 97 22.78 -6.65 13.02
CA ARG A 97 23.47 -7.94 13.18
C ARG A 97 24.80 -7.96 12.42
N PHE A 98 24.82 -7.43 11.19
CA PHE A 98 26.05 -7.35 10.40
C PHE A 98 27.11 -6.47 11.07
N GLU A 99 26.70 -5.33 11.65
CA GLU A 99 27.59 -4.45 12.41
C GLU A 99 28.15 -5.13 13.67
N ALA A 100 27.32 -5.88 14.40
CA ALA A 100 27.76 -6.67 15.57
C ALA A 100 28.78 -7.75 15.16
N ASP A 101 28.48 -8.54 14.13
CA ASP A 101 29.37 -9.59 13.62
C ASP A 101 30.72 -9.01 13.13
N LEU A 102 30.71 -7.79 12.58
CA LEU A 102 31.92 -7.11 12.13
C LEU A 102 32.77 -6.65 13.33
N LYS A 103 32.14 -6.10 14.37
CA LYS A 103 32.81 -5.66 15.60
C LYS A 103 33.44 -6.83 16.35
N ASP A 104 32.73 -7.94 16.50
CA ASP A 104 33.24 -9.15 17.15
C ASP A 104 34.47 -9.72 16.43
N LYS A 105 34.50 -9.67 15.09
CA LYS A 105 35.67 -10.10 14.31
C LYS A 105 36.88 -9.19 14.48
N LEU A 106 36.66 -7.88 14.61
CA LEU A 106 37.72 -6.91 14.86
C LEU A 106 38.29 -7.09 16.27
N GLU A 107 37.44 -7.21 17.29
CA GLU A 107 37.85 -7.41 18.68
C GLU A 107 38.49 -8.80 18.92
N GLY A 108 38.03 -9.82 18.20
CA GLY A 108 38.63 -11.17 18.25
C GLY A 108 39.99 -11.29 17.57
N SER A 109 40.36 -10.33 16.70
CA SER A 109 41.66 -10.34 16.00
C SER A 109 42.82 -9.77 16.84
N ASP A 110 42.53 -9.10 17.95
CA ASP A 110 43.55 -8.55 18.87
C ASP A 110 44.09 -9.57 19.90
N PHE A 111 43.64 -10.84 19.87
CA PHE A 111 44.06 -11.88 20.83
C PHE A 111 45.14 -12.86 20.34
N GLU A 112 45.67 -12.73 19.13
CA GLU A 112 46.88 -13.47 18.70
C GLU A 112 48.15 -12.64 18.88
N ASN A 113 48.56 -12.39 20.12
CA ASN A 113 49.94 -12.02 20.44
C ASN A 113 50.65 -13.18 21.15
N PRO A 114 51.51 -13.97 20.48
CA PRO A 114 52.26 -15.06 21.10
C PRO A 114 53.50 -14.57 21.88
N ALA A 115 53.43 -13.39 22.50
CA ALA A 115 54.57 -12.75 23.18
C ALA A 115 54.52 -12.86 24.72
N SER A 116 54.00 -13.96 25.25
CA SER A 116 54.06 -14.23 26.70
C SER A 116 54.45 -15.68 27.01
N GLN A 117 55.64 -16.09 26.55
CA GLN A 117 56.46 -17.07 27.27
C GLN A 117 57.85 -16.48 27.48
N SER A 118 57.96 -15.60 28.48
CA SER A 118 59.23 -15.32 29.13
C SER A 118 59.39 -16.25 30.34
N LEU A 119 60.65 -16.58 30.65
CA LEU A 119 61.19 -17.19 31.87
C LEU A 119 61.16 -18.73 31.97
N LYS A 120 62.25 -19.37 31.53
CA LYS A 120 63.30 -19.89 32.44
C LYS A 120 64.51 -20.40 31.67
#